data_AF-A0A2I7KH91-F1
#
_entry.id   AF-A0A2I7KH91-F1
#
_cell.length_a   1.000
_cell.length_b   1.000
_cell.length_c   1.000
_cell.angle_alpha   90.00
_cell.angle_beta   90.00
_cell.angle_gamma   90.00
#
_symmetry.space_group_name_H-M   'P 1'
#
loop_
_entity.id
_entity.type
_entity.pdbx_description
1 polymer ?
#
loop_
_entity_poly.entity_id
_entity_poly.type
_entity_poly.pdbx_seq_one_letter_code
_entity_poly.pdbx_strand_id
1 'polypeptide(L)'
;MTIAIIVFVLAQLGDVITTKRALARPGKREANPFMRVLFDRLGVNGGLTVKALVASALVYWLWSEGATLPIWAVAVMTGAVALHNHRLMQKG
;
A
#
# COMPACT_ATOMS: atom_id res chain seq x y z
N MET A 1 -3.19 -19.44 7.14
CA MET A 1 -2.07 -18.49 6.98
C MET A 1 -1.78 -18.16 5.51
N THR A 2 -1.61 -19.16 4.63
CA THR A 2 -1.33 -18.95 3.18
C THR A 2 -2.35 -18.06 2.47
N ILE A 3 -3.65 -18.25 2.72
CA ILE A 3 -4.72 -17.42 2.12
C ILE A 3 -4.57 -15.95 2.52
N ALA A 4 -4.22 -15.66 3.77
CA ALA A 4 -4.05 -14.29 4.26
C ALA A 4 -2.89 -13.57 3.54
N ILE A 5 -1.80 -14.31 3.27
CA ILE A 5 -0.66 -13.80 2.50
C ILE A 5 -1.05 -13.55 1.04
N ILE A 6 -1.82 -14.46 0.42
CA ILE A 6 -2.31 -14.25 -0.96
C ILE A 6 -3.18 -12.98 -1.02
N VAL A 7 -4.11 -12.81 -0.08
CA VAL A 7 -4.96 -11.61 -0.01
C VAL A 7 -4.13 -10.35 0.24
N PHE A 8 -3.12 -10.41 1.12
CA PHE A 8 -2.18 -9.31 1.31
C PHE A 8 -1.46 -8.93 0.02
N VAL A 9 -0.92 -9.91 -0.72
CA VAL A 9 -0.24 -9.65 -2.00
C VAL A 9 -1.18 -9.00 -3.02
N LEU A 10 -2.42 -9.50 -3.14
CA LEU A 10 -3.43 -8.91 -4.03
C LEU A 10 -3.78 -7.47 -3.61
N ALA A 11 -3.92 -7.21 -2.31
CA ALA A 11 -4.17 -5.87 -1.78
C ALA A 11 -3.00 -4.92 -2.08
N GLN A 12 -1.76 -5.40 -1.96
CA GLN A 12 -0.55 -4.63 -2.23
C GLN A 12 -0.40 -4.31 -3.72
N LEU A 13 -0.73 -5.24 -4.61
CA LEU A 13 -0.81 -4.99 -6.05
C LEU A 13 -1.87 -3.93 -6.37
N GLY A 14 -3.05 -4.04 -5.76
CA GLY A 14 -4.12 -3.06 -5.88
C GLY A 14 -3.69 -1.66 -5.43
N ASP A 15 -3.01 -1.56 -4.29
CA ASP A 15 -2.46 -0.31 -3.75
C ASP A 15 -1.44 0.34 -4.70
N VAL A 16 -0.52 -0.45 -5.26
CA VAL A 16 0.48 0.05 -6.23
C VAL A 16 -0.19 0.55 -7.51
N ILE A 17 -1.12 -0.23 -8.07
CA ILE A 17 -1.82 0.14 -9.32
C ILE A 17 -2.65 1.40 -9.11
N THR A 18 -3.44 1.44 -8.04
CA THR A 18 -4.28 2.60 -7.73
C THR A 18 -3.41 3.83 -7.52
N THR A 19 -2.38 3.76 -6.67
CA THR A 19 -1.48 4.90 -6.38
C THR A 19 -0.77 5.43 -7.62
N LYS A 20 -0.25 4.55 -8.50
CA LYS A 20 0.34 5.00 -9.78
C LYS A 20 -0.67 5.69 -10.67
N ARG A 21 -1.89 5.15 -10.79
CA ARG A 21 -2.97 5.78 -11.58
C ARG A 21 -3.42 7.12 -10.98
N ALA A 22 -3.39 7.27 -9.66
CA ALA A 22 -3.64 8.55 -8.98
C ALA A 22 -2.66 9.62 -9.43
N LEU A 23 -1.38 9.30 -9.29
CA LEU A 23 -0.27 10.25 -9.39
C LEU A 23 0.14 10.49 -10.85
N ALA A 24 -0.28 9.63 -11.77
CA ALA A 24 -0.15 9.87 -13.20
C ALA A 24 -1.08 10.99 -13.71
N ARG A 25 -2.12 11.38 -12.95
CA ARG A 25 -3.01 12.48 -13.35
C ARG A 25 -2.35 13.84 -13.10
N PRO A 26 -2.28 14.74 -14.11
CA PRO A 26 -1.74 16.08 -13.94
C PRO A 26 -2.42 16.83 -12.79
N GLY A 27 -1.62 17.49 -11.95
CA GLY A 27 -2.13 18.32 -10.84
C GLY A 27 -2.57 17.56 -9.59
N LYS A 28 -2.61 16.22 -9.59
CA LYS A 28 -2.90 15.44 -8.38
C LYS A 28 -1.61 15.19 -7.58
N ARG A 29 -1.71 15.34 -6.25
CA ARG A 29 -0.62 15.05 -5.30
C ARG A 29 -1.07 14.03 -4.27
N GLU A 30 -0.11 13.31 -3.71
CA GLU A 30 -0.35 12.36 -2.63
C GLU A 30 -0.92 13.08 -1.40
N ALA A 31 -2.07 12.60 -0.91
CA ALA A 31 -2.78 13.22 0.20
C ALA A 31 -2.11 12.91 1.56
N ASN A 32 -1.46 11.75 1.67
CA ASN A 32 -0.74 11.38 2.88
C ASN A 32 0.61 12.14 2.94
N PRO A 33 0.83 13.01 3.95
CA PRO A 33 2.05 13.83 4.02
C PRO A 33 3.32 12.99 4.14
N PHE A 34 3.26 11.82 4.79
CA PHE A 34 4.42 10.92 4.91
C PHE A 34 4.77 10.29 3.56
N MET A 35 3.77 9.75 2.85
CA MET A 35 3.97 9.19 1.52
C MET A 35 4.38 10.27 0.51
N ARG A 36 3.89 11.50 0.67
CA ARG A 36 4.32 12.64 -0.14
C ARG A 36 5.81 12.92 0.03
N VAL A 37 6.30 13.02 1.26
CA VAL A 37 7.74 13.21 1.52
C VAL A 37 8.56 12.06 0.94
N LEU A 38 8.05 10.83 1.04
CA LEU A 38 8.72 9.66 0.48
C LEU A 38 8.78 9.70 -1.06
N PHE A 39 7.68 10.05 -1.72
CA PHE A 39 7.60 10.19 -3.17
C PHE A 39 8.40 11.39 -3.69
N ASP A 40 8.45 12.49 -2.95
CA ASP A 40 9.25 13.66 -3.31
C ASP A 40 10.76 13.34 -3.26
N ARG A 41 11.19 12.46 -2.34
CA ARG A 41 12.60 12.07 -2.19
C ARG A 41 13.05 10.95 -3.10
N LEU A 42 12.21 9.92 -3.29
CA LEU A 42 12.59 8.68 -3.97
C LEU A 42 11.88 8.48 -5.32
N GLY A 43 11.02 9.43 -5.71
CA GLY A 43 10.06 9.25 -6.78
C GLY A 43 8.93 8.29 -6.39
N VAL A 44 7.86 8.28 -7.19
CA VAL A 44 6.69 7.43 -6.95
C VAL A 44 7.05 5.94 -6.91
N ASN A 45 7.89 5.49 -7.86
CA ASN A 45 8.32 4.09 -7.89
C ASN A 45 9.19 3.73 -6.68
N GLY A 46 10.15 4.58 -6.30
CA GLY A 46 11.03 4.32 -5.15
C GLY A 46 10.26 4.29 -3.84
N GLY A 47 9.34 5.23 -3.61
CA GLY A 47 8.52 5.24 -2.40
C GLY A 47 7.53 4.06 -2.33
N LEU A 48 6.98 3.63 -3.47
CA LEU A 48 6.15 2.42 -3.51
C LEU A 48 6.97 1.16 -3.20
N THR A 49 8.20 1.07 -3.70
CA THR A 49 9.13 -0.03 -3.36
C THR A 49 9.42 -0.06 -1.87
N VAL A 50 9.74 1.08 -1.25
CA VAL A 50 9.99 1.16 0.20
C VAL A 50 8.76 0.75 1.00
N LYS A 51 7.58 1.26 0.66
CA LYS A 51 6.31 0.85 1.30
C LYS A 51 6.09 -0.66 1.17
N ALA A 52 6.34 -1.21 -0.02
CA ALA A 52 6.17 -2.63 -0.27
C ALA A 52 7.13 -3.47 0.57
N LEU A 53 8.41 -3.08 0.64
CA LEU A 53 9.42 -3.77 1.45
C LEU A 53 9.06 -3.75 2.94
N VAL A 54 8.67 -2.59 3.48
CA VAL A 54 8.29 -2.46 4.89
C VAL A 54 7.06 -3.32 5.22
N ALA A 55 6.03 -3.27 4.37
CA ALA A 55 4.83 -4.07 4.58
C ALA A 55 5.10 -5.58 4.46
N SER A 56 5.92 -6.00 3.49
CA SER A 56 6.31 -7.40 3.32
C SER A 56 7.19 -7.89 4.47
N ALA A 57 8.10 -7.07 4.99
CA ALA A 57 8.91 -7.39 6.17
C ALA A 57 8.03 -7.60 7.42
N LEU A 58 7.03 -6.75 7.62
CA LEU A 58 6.06 -6.91 8.70
C LEU A 58 5.27 -8.21 8.56
N VAL A 59 4.75 -8.52 7.37
CA VAL A 59 4.00 -9.76 7.13
C VAL A 59 4.88 -11.00 7.30
N TYR A 60 6.15 -10.94 6.86
CA TYR A 60 7.11 -12.01 7.07
C TYR A 60 7.36 -12.27 8.56
N TRP A 61 7.57 -11.22 9.36
CA TRP A 61 7.73 -11.36 10.80
C TRP A 61 6.47 -11.93 11.48
N LEU A 62 5.29 -11.42 11.13
CA LEU A 62 4.03 -11.97 11.65
C LEU A 62 3.80 -13.44 11.24
N TRP A 63 4.25 -13.81 10.05
CA TRP A 63 4.21 -15.18 9.57
C TRP A 63 5.15 -16.09 10.37
N SER A 64 6.37 -15.64 10.70
CA SER A 64 7.30 -16.40 11.53
C SER A 64 6.80 -16.62 12.96
N GLU A 65 5.98 -15.71 13.48
CA GLU A 65 5.33 -15.82 14.80
C GLU A 65 4.01 -16.64 14.75
N GLY A 66 3.59 -17.11 13.58
CA GLY A 66 2.30 -17.81 13.40
C GLY A 66 1.06 -16.92 13.55
N ALA A 67 1.24 -15.60 13.58
CA ALA A 67 0.21 -14.61 13.91
C ALA A 67 -0.72 -14.34 12.71
N THR A 68 -1.64 -15.27 12.43
CA THR A 68 -2.54 -15.20 11.26
C THR A 68 -3.50 -14.00 11.30
N LEU A 69 -4.06 -13.67 12.47
CA LEU A 69 -5.03 -12.56 12.60
C LEU A 69 -4.40 -11.19 12.27
N PRO A 70 -3.21 -10.83 12.78
CA PRO A 70 -2.50 -9.63 12.35
C PRO A 70 -2.23 -9.53 10.85
N ILE A 71 -1.94 -10.64 10.16
CA ILE A 71 -1.73 -10.62 8.69
C ILE A 71 -3.01 -10.19 7.97
N TRP A 72 -4.18 -10.67 8.42
CA TRP A 72 -5.47 -10.21 7.89
C TRP A 72 -5.69 -8.72 8.14
N ALA A 73 -5.35 -8.21 9.34
CA ALA A 73 -5.46 -6.79 9.64
C ALA A 73 -4.58 -5.95 8.69
N VAL A 74 -3.33 -6.37 8.44
CA VAL A 74 -2.43 -5.70 7.49
C VAL A 74 -3.00 -5.74 6.07
N ALA A 75 -3.55 -6.87 5.62
CA ALA A 75 -4.16 -7.00 4.30
C ALA A 75 -5.38 -6.06 4.12
N VAL A 76 -6.27 -6.01 5.11
CA VAL A 76 -7.44 -5.14 5.11
C VAL A 76 -7.03 -3.67 5.13
N MET A 77 -6.07 -3.29 5.98
CA MET A 77 -5.57 -1.91 6.03
C MET A 77 -4.94 -1.50 4.70
N THR A 78 -4.16 -2.38 4.07
CA THR A 78 -3.54 -2.13 2.75
C THR A 78 -4.62 -1.90 1.69
N GLY A 79 -5.64 -2.76 1.65
CA GLY A 79 -6.78 -2.59 0.75
C GLY A 79 -7.60 -1.32 1.04
N ALA A 80 -7.80 -0.98 2.31
CA ALA A 80 -8.51 0.23 2.71
C ALA A 80 -7.76 1.51 2.27
N VAL A 81 -6.43 1.53 2.37
CA VAL A 81 -5.60 2.63 1.84
C VAL A 81 -5.73 2.72 0.32
N ALA A 82 -5.69 1.60 -0.40
CA ALA A 82 -5.90 1.58 -1.85
C ALA A 82 -7.29 2.15 -2.26
N LEU A 83 -8.34 1.74 -1.54
CA LEU A 83 -9.71 2.24 -1.76
C LEU A 83 -9.85 3.72 -1.39
N HIS A 84 -9.23 4.16 -0.30
CA HIS A 84 -9.22 5.56 0.11
C HIS A 84 -8.52 6.42 -0.94
N ASN A 85 -7.34 6.00 -1.38
CA ASN A 85 -6.60 6.65 -2.46
C ASN A 85 -7.46 6.73 -3.73
N HIS A 86 -8.12 5.64 -4.13
CA HIS A 86 -9.00 5.61 -5.29
C HIS A 86 -10.20 6.57 -5.16
N ARG A 87 -10.79 6.70 -3.97
CA ARG A 87 -11.89 7.64 -3.73
C ARG A 87 -11.44 9.10 -3.75
N LEU A 88 -10.25 9.40 -3.21
CA LEU A 88 -9.67 10.74 -3.29
C LEU A 88 -9.37 11.14 -4.75
N MET A 89 -9.06 10.18 -5.63
CA MET A 89 -8.90 10.43 -7.07
C MET A 89 -10.19 10.82 -7.79
N GLN A 90 -11.36 10.44 -7.26
CA GLN A 90 -12.65 10.71 -7.89
C GLN A 90 -13.26 12.05 -7.45
N LYS A 91 -12.77 12.65 -6.35
CA LYS A 91 -13.35 13.85 -5.72
C LYS A 91 -12.78 15.19 -6.20
N GLY A 92 -12.16 15.24 -7.38
CA GLY A 92 -11.84 16.51 -8.03
C GLY A 92 -11.21 16.31 -9.36
#